data_AF-A0A442UCE6-F1
#
_entry.id   AF-A0A442UCE6-F1
#
_cell.length_a   1.000
_cell.length_b   1.000
_cell.length_c   1.000
_cell.angle_alpha   90.00
_cell.angle_beta   90.00
_cell.angle_gamma   90.00
#
_symmetry.space_group_name_H-M   'P 1'
#
loop_
_entity.id
_entity.type
_entity.pdbx_description
1 polymer ?
#
loop_
_entity_poly.entity_id
_entity_poly.type
_entity_poly.pdbx_seq_one_letter_code
_entity_poly.pdbx_strand_id
1 'polypeptide(L)' 'MTRKLSETPLVHETAEVDNSTLGRWTEIAERCRLSESTLGDYSYMMQD' A
#
# COMPACT_ATOMS: atom_id res chain seq x y z
N MET A 1 0.08 19.48 -10.07
CA MET A 1 -0.49 18.19 -10.51
C MET A 1 -1.15 17.55 -9.31
N THR A 2 -2.47 17.64 -9.19
CA THR A 2 -3.21 16.99 -8.10
C THR A 2 -3.10 15.48 -8.30
N ARG A 3 -2.29 14.81 -7.46
CA ARG A 3 -2.13 13.36 -7.47
C ARG A 3 -3.49 12.78 -7.07
N LYS A 4 -4.32 12.47 -8.07
CA LYS A 4 -5.63 11.87 -7.83
C LYS A 4 -5.37 10.52 -7.15
N LEU A 5 -5.86 10.40 -5.91
CA LEU A 5 -6.03 9.13 -5.23
C LEU A 5 -6.72 8.19 -6.22
N SER A 6 -5.95 7.28 -6.79
CA SER A 6 -6.42 6.34 -7.80
C SER A 6 -6.98 5.13 -7.08
N GLU A 7 -7.91 4.42 -7.69
CA GLU A 7 -8.38 3.14 -7.15
C GLU A 7 -7.25 2.10 -7.07
N THR A 8 -6.13 2.33 -7.75
CA THR A 8 -4.94 1.50 -7.61
C THR A 8 -4.18 1.81 -6.31
N PRO A 9 -3.81 0.77 -5.54
CA PRO A 9 -2.95 0.94 -4.37
C PRO A 9 -1.58 1.47 -4.78
N LEU A 10 -1.01 2.35 -3.94
CA LEU A 10 0.33 2.86 -4.09
C LEU A 10 1.28 2.06 -3.20
N VAL A 11 2.27 1.43 -3.81
CA VAL A 11 3.32 0.70 -3.09
C VAL A 11 4.66 1.37 -3.39
N HIS A 12 5.39 1.76 -2.34
CA HIS A 12 6.74 2.29 -2.50
C HIS A 12 7.68 1.22 -3.05
N GLU A 13 8.66 1.61 -3.88
CA GLU A 13 9.58 0.68 -4.56
C GLU A 13 10.44 -0.16 -3.60
N THR A 14 10.65 0.33 -2.37
CA THR A 14 11.39 -0.37 -1.31
C THR A 14 10.48 -1.16 -0.36
N ALA A 15 9.16 -1.11 -0.55
CA ALA A 15 8.23 -1.92 0.22
C ALA A 15 8.18 -3.34 -0.34
N GLU A 16 8.03 -4.32 0.54
CA GLU A 16 7.95 -5.74 0.16
C GLU A 16 6.54 -6.24 0.44
N VAL A 17 5.81 -6.60 -0.62
CA VAL A 17 4.44 -7.13 -0.54
C VAL A 17 4.43 -8.53 -1.14
N ASP A 18 4.25 -9.54 -0.28
CA ASP A 18 4.23 -10.94 -0.67
C ASP A 18 2.88 -11.59 -0.33
N ASN A 19 2.34 -12.35 -1.29
CA ASN A 19 1.08 -13.09 -1.17
C ASN A 19 -0.04 -12.32 -0.45
N SER A 20 -0.18 -11.03 -0.76
CA SER A 20 -1.06 -10.10 -0.02
C SER A 20 -2.02 -9.39 -0.96
N THR A 21 -3.17 -8.98 -0.43
CA THR A 21 -4.20 -8.24 -1.18
C THR A 21 -4.26 -6.80 -0.70
N LEU A 22 -4.23 -5.87 -1.64
CA LEU A 22 -4.33 -4.43 -1.38
C LEU A 22 -5.64 -3.91 -1.97
N GLY A 23 -6.45 -3.29 -1.13
CA GLY A 23 -7.65 -2.59 -1.54
C GLY A 23 -7.36 -1.32 -2.35
N ARG A 24 -8.42 -0.62 -2.69
CA ARG A 24 -8.35 0.65 -3.41
C ARG A 24 -7.98 1.77 -2.46
N TRP A 25 -7.29 2.78 -2.98
CA TRP A 25 -6.81 3.91 -2.18
C TRP A 25 -5.93 3.48 -1.00
N THR A 26 -5.20 2.38 -1.16
CA THR A 26 -4.21 1.90 -0.17
C THR A 26 -2.85 2.53 -0.45
N GLU A 27 -2.09 2.87 0.60
CA GLU A 27 -0.72 3.37 0.47
C GLU A 27 0.23 2.59 1.38
N ILE A 28 1.35 2.11 0.81
CA ILE A 28 2.43 1.42 1.52
C ILE A 28 3.70 2.25 1.38
N ALA A 29 4.18 2.77 2.51
CA ALA A 29 5.38 3.58 2.58
C ALA A 29 6.67 2.75 2.39
N GLU A 30 7.80 3.45 2.30
CA GLU A 30 9.11 2.82 2.21
C GLU A 30 9.36 1.85 3.38
N ARG A 31 10.11 0.77 3.10
CA ARG A 31 10.56 -0.21 4.11
C ARG A 31 9.43 -0.92 4.87
N CYS A 32 8.17 -0.76 4.48
CA CYS A 32 7.08 -1.59 4.96
C CYS A 32 7.19 -3.01 4.37
N ARG A 33 6.87 -4.02 5.19
CA ARG A 33 6.79 -5.43 4.77
C ARG A 33 5.40 -5.97 5.07
N LEU A 34 4.75 -6.51 4.04
CA LEU A 34 3.43 -7.11 4.12
C LEU A 34 3.50 -8.53 3.56
N SER A 35 3.07 -9.51 4.35
CA SER A 35 3.09 -10.93 3.97
C SER A 35 1.78 -11.59 4.37
N GLU A 36 1.20 -12.37 3.46
CA GLU A 36 0.00 -13.20 3.70
C GLU A 36 -1.16 -12.42 4.36
N SER A 37 -1.33 -11.15 3.98
CA SER A 37 -2.25 -10.22 4.63
C SER A 37 -3.17 -9.52 3.65
N THR A 38 -4.31 -9.04 4.16
CA THR A 38 -5.29 -8.27 3.37
C THR A 38 -5.46 -6.88 3.96
N LEU A 39 -5.14 -5.86 3.16
CA LEU A 39 -5.44 -4.46 3.48
C LEU A 39 -6.73 -4.05 2.75
N GLY A 40 -7.68 -3.53 3.52
CA GLY A 40 -8.93 -3.01 2.98
C GLY A 40 -8.76 -1.69 2.24
N ASP A 41 -9.84 -1.25 1.60
CA ASP A 41 -9.91 0.07 0.97
C ASP A 41 -9.55 1.17 1.99
N TYR A 42 -8.91 2.26 1.55
CA TYR A 42 -8.52 3.41 2.39
C TYR A 42 -7.53 3.10 3.54
N SER A 43 -6.69 2.09 3.38
CA SER A 43 -5.67 1.73 4.39
C SER A 43 -4.31 2.37 4.08
N TYR A 44 -3.58 2.83 5.11
CA TYR A 44 -2.25 3.43 4.95
C TYR A 44 -1.26 2.76 5.91
N MET A 45 -0.17 2.21 5.38
CA MET A 45 0.95 1.68 6.16
C MET A 45 2.15 2.61 6.03
N MET A 46 2.67 3.04 7.18
CA MET A 46 3.79 3.97 7.31
C MET A 46 4.80 3.38 8.30
N GLN A 47 6.10 3.56 8.03
CA GLN A 47 7.18 3.24 8.97
C GLN A 47 7.76 4.56 9.52
N ASP A 48 7.99 4.66 10.83
CA ASP A 48 8.69 5.79 11.49
C ASP A 48 10.20 5.72 11.26
#